data_AF-A0A8B7IBI9-F1
#
_entry.id   AF-A0A8B7IBI9-F1
#
_cell.length_a   1.000
_cell.length_b   1.000
_cell.length_c   1.000
_cell.angle_alpha   90.00
_cell.angle_beta   90.00
_cell.angle_gamma   90.00
#
_symmetry.space_group_name_H-M   'P 1'
#
loop_
_entity.id
_entity.type
_entity.pdbx_description
1 polymer ?
#
loop_
_entity_poly.entity_id
_entity_poly.type
_entity_poly.pdbx_seq_one_letter_code
_entity_poly.pdbx_strand_id
1 'polypeptide(L)'
;RKTKKKEGDDKCAQRTFSNVFFDFEQMQIQDCKEAFTLIDHNRDGFIDKEDLKDTYASLGKTNVKDEELESMLKEASGPINFTMFLNLFGEKLSGTDPKETLLTAFKIFDLEGKEHMNKD
;
A
#
# COMPACT_ATOMS: atom_id res chain seq x y z
N ARG A 1 -40.45 33.19 -15.08
CA ARG A 1 -39.32 32.50 -15.77
C ARG A 1 -38.32 32.09 -14.71
N LYS A 2 -38.26 30.80 -14.37
CA LYS A 2 -37.32 30.21 -13.39
C LYS A 2 -36.06 29.70 -14.13
N THR A 3 -35.02 29.48 -13.32
CA THR A 3 -33.76 28.74 -13.51
C THR A 3 -32.52 29.56 -13.91
N LYS A 4 -31.57 29.64 -12.97
CA LYS A 4 -30.21 29.12 -13.16
C LYS A 4 -29.55 28.83 -11.82
N LYS A 5 -29.65 27.57 -11.38
CA LYS A 5 -28.80 26.95 -10.36
C LYS A 5 -27.51 26.57 -11.10
N LYS A 6 -26.35 27.06 -10.68
CA LYS A 6 -25.05 26.54 -11.13
C LYS A 6 -24.58 25.54 -10.09
N GLU A 7 -24.65 24.28 -10.48
CA GLU A 7 -23.85 23.19 -9.94
C GLU A 7 -22.37 23.44 -10.26
N GLY A 8 -21.51 23.01 -9.35
CA GLY A 8 -20.06 23.19 -9.41
C GLY A 8 -19.41 22.34 -8.35
N ASP A 9 -19.01 21.16 -8.79
CA ASP A 9 -18.12 20.16 -8.23
C ASP A 9 -18.51 19.40 -6.96
N ASP A 10 -19.01 18.20 -7.24
CA ASP A 10 -19.17 17.07 -6.37
C ASP A 10 -17.93 16.79 -5.52
N LYS A 11 -18.20 16.72 -4.23
CA LYS A 11 -17.32 16.17 -3.20
C LYS A 11 -16.95 14.74 -3.59
N CYS A 12 -15.66 14.45 -3.72
CA CYS A 12 -15.15 13.09 -3.49
C CYS A 12 -14.02 13.12 -2.46
N ALA A 13 -14.30 13.74 -1.31
CA ALA A 13 -13.52 13.62 -0.07
C ALA A 13 -14.16 12.56 0.86
N GLN A 14 -14.67 11.49 0.27
CA GLN A 14 -15.22 10.34 0.96
C GLN A 14 -14.84 9.07 0.16
N ARG A 15 -13.55 8.72 0.15
CA ARG A 15 -13.20 7.28 0.09
C ARG A 15 -13.43 6.71 1.49
N THR A 16 -14.69 6.71 1.87
CA THR A 16 -15.25 5.88 2.93
C THR A 16 -14.88 4.44 2.62
N PHE A 17 -14.24 3.76 3.57
CA PHE A 17 -14.21 2.34 3.96
C PHE A 17 -14.77 1.23 3.05
N SER A 18 -15.64 1.51 2.09
CA SER A 18 -16.22 0.55 1.17
C SER A 18 -15.22 0.17 0.09
N ASN A 19 -14.60 -0.98 0.30
CA ASN A 19 -14.09 -1.90 -0.72
C ASN A 19 -12.58 -1.92 -1.00
N VAL A 20 -11.72 -1.40 -0.11
CA VAL A 20 -10.27 -1.69 -0.22
C VAL A 20 -10.01 -3.21 -0.18
N PHE A 21 -10.83 -3.97 0.56
CA PHE A 21 -10.83 -5.43 0.53
C PHE A 21 -11.13 -6.07 -0.84
N PHE A 22 -11.76 -5.36 -1.78
CA PHE A 22 -12.00 -5.86 -3.14
C PHE A 22 -10.83 -5.58 -4.08
N ASP A 23 -9.99 -4.60 -3.77
CA ASP A 23 -8.78 -4.28 -4.54
C ASP A 23 -7.67 -5.32 -4.30
N PHE A 24 -7.78 -6.09 -3.22
CA PHE A 24 -6.83 -7.15 -2.88
C PHE A 24 -7.40 -8.55 -3.17
N GLU A 25 -6.57 -9.41 -3.74
CA GLU A 25 -6.87 -10.84 -3.83
C GLU A 25 -6.85 -11.49 -2.44
N GLN A 26 -7.63 -12.57 -2.26
CA GLN A 26 -7.70 -13.29 -0.99
C GLN A 26 -6.33 -13.74 -0.47
N MET A 27 -5.42 -14.10 -1.37
CA MET A 27 -4.05 -14.47 -1.01
C MET A 27 -3.26 -13.27 -0.47
N GLN A 28 -3.40 -12.09 -1.07
CA GLN A 28 -2.73 -10.87 -0.61
C GLN A 28 -3.27 -10.40 0.73
N ILE A 29 -4.59 -10.55 0.97
CA ILE A 29 -5.20 -10.26 2.27
C ILE A 29 -4.61 -11.19 3.34
N GLN A 30 -4.43 -12.48 3.01
CA GLN A 30 -3.83 -13.45 3.92
C GLN A 30 -2.36 -13.11 4.23
N ASP A 31 -1.57 -12.77 3.22
CA ASP A 31 -0.18 -12.33 3.39
C ASP A 31 -0.09 -11.06 4.26
N CYS A 32 -0.98 -10.09 4.02
CA CYS A 32 -1.07 -8.87 4.83
C CYS A 32 -1.46 -9.18 6.27
N LYS A 33 -2.33 -10.16 6.49
CA LYS A 33 -2.75 -10.58 7.84
C LYS A 33 -1.61 -11.26 8.60
N GLU A 34 -0.82 -12.08 7.92
CA GLU A 34 0.37 -12.71 8.51
C GLU A 34 1.43 -11.65 8.83
N ALA A 35 1.69 -10.73 7.91
CA ALA A 35 2.59 -9.60 8.15
C ALA A 35 2.11 -8.74 9.34
N PHE A 36 0.83 -8.41 9.40
CA PHE A 36 0.26 -7.66 10.53
C PHE A 36 0.45 -8.40 11.85
N THR A 37 0.20 -9.72 11.88
CA THR A 37 0.38 -10.56 13.08
C THR A 37 1.85 -10.68 13.51
N LEU A 38 2.79 -10.57 12.56
CA LEU A 38 4.21 -10.55 12.86
C LEU A 38 4.64 -9.22 13.50
N ILE A 39 3.99 -8.12 13.11
CA ILE A 39 4.30 -6.78 13.62
C ILE A 39 3.62 -6.53 14.97
N ASP A 40 2.33 -6.83 15.10
CA ASP A 40 1.51 -6.71 16.30
C ASP A 40 1.93 -7.76 17.35
N HIS A 41 3.01 -7.46 18.06
CA HIS A 41 3.66 -8.36 19.01
C HIS A 41 2.80 -8.56 20.26
N ASN A 42 2.14 -7.49 20.70
CA ASN A 42 1.28 -7.50 21.88
C ASN A 42 -0.13 -8.10 21.61
N ARG A 43 -0.52 -8.24 20.32
CA ARG A 43 -1.78 -8.78 19.82
C ARG A 43 -3.02 -8.00 20.27
N ASP A 44 -2.90 -6.69 20.41
CA ASP A 44 -4.03 -5.82 20.74
C ASP A 44 -4.84 -5.40 19.50
N GLY A 45 -4.37 -5.75 18.30
CA GLY A 45 -5.00 -5.44 17.03
C GLY A 45 -4.64 -4.07 16.46
N PHE A 46 -3.67 -3.38 17.06
CA PHE A 46 -3.13 -2.10 16.64
C PHE A 46 -1.60 -2.17 16.60
N ILE A 47 -0.99 -1.52 15.61
CA ILE A 47 0.47 -1.40 15.55
C ILE A 47 0.87 -0.11 16.26
N ASP A 48 1.66 -0.25 17.32
CA ASP A 48 2.25 0.87 18.04
C ASP A 48 3.77 1.02 17.80
N LYS A 49 4.39 1.97 18.51
CA LYS A 49 5.82 2.27 18.36
C LYS A 49 6.71 1.14 18.87
N GLU A 50 6.30 0.46 19.94
CA GLU A 50 7.07 -0.63 20.52
C GLU A 50 7.00 -1.87 19.63
N ASP A 51 5.82 -2.17 19.06
CA ASP A 51 5.64 -3.23 18.06
C ASP A 51 6.58 -3.06 16.86
N LEU A 52 6.65 -1.83 16.31
CA LEU A 52 7.56 -1.53 15.21
C LEU A 52 9.01 -1.70 15.62
N LYS A 53 9.38 -1.24 16.83
CA LYS A 53 10.75 -1.33 17.34
C LYS A 53 11.19 -2.78 17.52
N ASP A 54 10.32 -3.63 18.07
CA ASP A 54 10.54 -5.07 18.25
C ASP A 54 10.61 -5.79 16.90
N THR A 55 9.77 -5.39 15.94
CA THR A 55 9.83 -5.88 14.55
C THR A 55 11.18 -5.55 13.91
N TYR A 56 11.63 -4.29 13.99
CA TYR A 56 12.93 -3.88 13.43
C TYR A 56 14.11 -4.57 14.13
N ALA A 57 14.03 -4.76 15.45
CA ALA A 57 15.02 -5.54 16.20
C ALA A 57 15.08 -7.00 15.72
N SER A 58 13.92 -7.62 15.46
CA SER A 58 13.82 -8.98 14.91
C SER A 58 14.41 -9.10 13.50
N LEU A 59 14.39 -8.01 12.72
CA LEU A 59 15.03 -7.92 11.40
C LEU A 59 16.53 -7.55 11.47
N GLY A 60 17.11 -7.45 12.67
CA GLY A 60 18.52 -7.10 12.88
C GLY A 60 18.83 -5.60 12.78
N LYS A 61 17.81 -4.75 12.70
CA LYS A 61 17.94 -3.28 12.73
C LYS A 61 17.58 -2.75 14.11
N THR A 62 18.53 -2.78 15.04
CA THR A 62 18.33 -2.31 16.42
C THR A 62 18.50 -0.81 16.61
N ASN A 63 19.02 -0.08 15.62
CA ASN A 63 19.35 1.35 15.72
C ASN A 63 18.34 2.27 15.01
N VAL A 64 17.07 1.87 14.91
CA VAL A 64 16.03 2.73 14.32
C VAL A 64 15.72 3.86 15.31
N LYS A 65 15.70 5.09 14.82
CA LYS A 65 15.42 6.26 15.67
C LYS A 65 13.93 6.33 15.97
N ASP A 66 13.62 6.70 17.20
CA ASP A 66 12.26 6.99 17.65
C ASP A 66 11.50 7.96 16.72
N GLU A 67 12.19 8.98 16.19
CA GLU A 67 11.64 9.95 15.25
C GLU A 67 11.20 9.32 13.92
N GLU A 68 11.93 8.31 13.45
CA GLU A 68 11.62 7.57 12.21
C GLU A 68 10.38 6.69 12.42
N LEU A 69 10.32 5.98 13.55
CA LEU A 69 9.15 5.18 13.92
C LEU A 69 7.89 6.06 14.08
N GLU A 70 8.02 7.22 14.74
CA GLU A 70 6.92 8.17 14.87
C GLU A 70 6.49 8.76 13.53
N SER A 71 7.44 8.99 12.62
CA SER A 71 7.12 9.42 11.26
C SER A 71 6.29 8.37 10.53
N MET A 72 6.64 7.09 10.67
CA MET A 72 5.88 5.98 10.07
C MET A 72 4.46 5.90 10.63
N LEU A 73 4.30 6.03 11.95
CA LEU A 73 2.98 6.02 12.59
C LEU A 73 2.14 7.23 12.17
N LYS A 74 2.76 8.39 11.92
CA LYS A 74 2.09 9.61 11.44
C LYS A 74 1.65 9.56 9.98
N GLU A 75 2.15 8.60 9.18
CA GLU A 75 1.61 8.38 7.83
C GLU A 75 0.14 7.91 7.89
N ALA A 76 -0.25 7.27 8.99
CA ALA A 76 -1.64 6.93 9.24
C ALA A 76 -2.41 8.14 9.79
N SER A 77 -3.63 8.35 9.30
CA SER A 77 -4.56 9.37 9.82
C SER A 77 -5.13 9.04 11.20
N GLY A 78 -4.70 7.94 11.84
CA GLY A 78 -5.23 7.44 13.11
C GLY A 78 -4.54 6.13 13.53
N PRO A 79 -5.06 5.44 14.56
CA PRO A 79 -4.51 4.16 15.02
C PRO A 79 -4.44 3.12 13.89
N ILE A 80 -3.29 2.45 13.77
CA ILE A 80 -3.03 1.48 12.70
C ILE A 80 -3.60 0.13 13.10
N ASN A 81 -4.91 -0.05 12.91
CA ASN A 81 -5.52 -1.37 12.95
C ASN A 81 -5.36 -2.09 11.59
N PHE A 82 -5.74 -3.36 11.53
CA PHE A 82 -5.61 -4.16 10.30
C PHE A 82 -6.24 -3.51 9.06
N THR A 83 -7.42 -2.88 9.20
CA THR A 83 -8.08 -2.19 8.09
C THR A 83 -7.27 -0.97 7.62
N MET A 84 -6.72 -0.19 8.56
CA MET A 84 -5.88 0.95 8.23
C MET A 84 -4.55 0.50 7.58
N PHE A 85 -3.98 -0.59 8.06
CA PHE A 85 -2.79 -1.21 7.47
C PHE A 85 -3.03 -1.60 6.01
N LEU A 86 -4.17 -2.24 5.70
CA LEU A 86 -4.55 -2.56 4.33
C LEU A 86 -4.77 -1.32 3.46
N ASN A 87 -5.31 -0.24 4.00
CA ASN A 87 -5.45 1.02 3.27
C ASN A 87 -4.09 1.62 2.93
N LEU A 88 -3.16 1.69 3.89
CA LEU A 88 -1.80 2.20 3.67
C LEU A 88 -1.04 1.35 2.65
N PHE A 89 -1.17 0.02 2.75
CA PHE A 89 -0.61 -0.90 1.76
C PHE A 89 -1.27 -0.75 0.40
N GLY A 90 -2.60 -0.59 0.36
CA GLY A 90 -3.37 -0.42 -0.86
C GLY A 90 -2.99 0.85 -1.59
N GLU A 91 -2.86 1.97 -0.88
CA GLU A 91 -2.38 3.23 -1.48
C GLU A 91 -0.97 3.08 -2.05
N LYS A 92 -0.05 2.43 -1.31
CA LYS A 92 1.33 2.20 -1.79
C LYS A 92 1.42 1.18 -2.94
N LEU A 93 0.52 0.20 -3.00
CA LEU A 93 0.50 -0.87 -4.02
C LEU A 93 -0.42 -0.56 -5.21
N SER A 94 -1.33 0.41 -5.10
CA SER A 94 -2.31 0.78 -6.15
C SER A 94 -1.67 1.31 -7.44
N GLY A 95 -0.36 1.59 -7.42
CA GLY A 95 0.43 1.97 -8.60
C GLY A 95 1.35 0.88 -9.14
N THR A 96 1.38 -0.31 -8.54
CA THR A 96 2.20 -1.43 -9.04
C THR A 96 1.39 -2.33 -9.94
N ASP A 97 1.86 -2.49 -11.19
CA ASP A 97 1.27 -3.45 -12.12
C ASP A 97 1.36 -4.88 -11.55
N PRO A 98 0.32 -5.71 -11.75
CA PRO A 98 0.40 -7.12 -11.42
C PRO A 98 1.62 -7.77 -12.07
N LYS A 99 2.25 -8.71 -11.35
CA LYS A 99 3.46 -9.41 -11.83
C LYS A 99 3.28 -9.99 -13.23
N GLU A 100 2.08 -10.48 -13.57
CA GLU A 100 1.78 -11.02 -14.90
C GLU A 100 1.80 -9.97 -16.00
N THR A 101 1.24 -8.78 -15.75
CA THR A 101 1.29 -7.65 -16.68
C THR A 101 2.74 -7.22 -16.91
N LEU A 102 3.54 -7.15 -15.84
CA LEU A 102 4.95 -6.79 -15.93
C LEU A 102 5.75 -7.83 -16.74
N LEU A 103 5.54 -9.13 -16.48
CA LEU A 103 6.16 -10.23 -17.24
C LEU A 103 5.75 -10.23 -18.71
N THR A 104 4.49 -9.88 -19.00
CA THR A 104 3.98 -9.78 -20.36
C THR A 104 4.61 -8.59 -21.09
N ALA A 105 4.72 -7.43 -20.42
CA ALA A 105 5.41 -6.25 -20.98
C ALA A 105 6.89 -6.54 -21.30
N PHE A 106 7.62 -7.21 -20.40
CA PHE A 106 9.00 -7.63 -20.65
C PHE A 106 9.11 -8.62 -21.82
N LYS A 107 8.18 -9.58 -21.93
CA LYS A 107 8.14 -10.50 -23.08
C LYS A 107 7.84 -9.79 -24.39
N ILE A 108 6.90 -8.84 -24.41
CA ILE A 108 6.59 -8.06 -25.62
C ILE A 108 7.81 -7.25 -26.05
N PHE A 109 8.55 -6.65 -25.10
CA PHE A 109 9.79 -5.93 -25.37
C PHE A 109 10.90 -6.82 -25.96
N ASP A 110 11.10 -8.02 -25.41
CA ASP A 110 12.08 -8.99 -25.95
C ASP A 110 11.65 -9.57 -27.31
N LEU A 111 10.35 -9.62 -27.58
CA LEU A 111 9.80 -10.05 -28.87
C LEU A 111 9.86 -8.94 -29.94
N GLU A 112 9.80 -7.66 -29.55
CA GLU A 112 9.93 -6.50 -30.44
C GLU A 112 11.39 -6.02 -30.61
N GLY A 113 12.33 -6.51 -29.82
CA GLY A 113 13.74 -6.07 -29.80
C GLY A 113 14.71 -6.81 -30.73
N LYS A 114 14.32 -7.12 -31.98
CA LYS A 114 15.29 -7.36 -33.08
C LYS A 114 15.46 -6.09 -33.90
N GLU A 115 15.79 -5.00 -33.22
CA GLU A 115 16.21 -3.75 -33.84
C GLU A 115 17.59 -3.98 -34.48
N HIS A 116 17.62 -3.90 -35.81
CA HIS A 116 18.85 -3.86 -36.58
C HIS A 116 19.66 -2.62 -36.17
N MET A 117 20.68 -2.78 -35.33
CA MET A 117 21.76 -1.80 -35.29
C MET A 117 22.60 -1.98 -36.55
N ASN A 118 22.20 -1.25 -37.60
CA ASN A 118 23.02 -0.96 -38.76
C ASN A 118 24.35 -0.38 -38.26
N LYS A 119 25.43 -1.08 -38.56
CA LYS A 119 26.79 -0.53 -38.45
C LYS A 119 27.27 -0.40 -39.88
N ASP A 120 27.07 0.79 -40.44
CA ASP A 120 27.91 1.30 -41.53
C ASP A 120 29.38 1.35 -41.08
#